data_AF-A0AAJ0U365-F1
#
_entry.id   AF-A0AAJ0U365-F1
#
_cell.length_a   1.000
_cell.length_b   1.000
_cell.length_c   1.000
_cell.angle_alpha   90.00
_cell.angle_beta   90.00
_cell.angle_gamma   90.00
#
_symmetry.space_group_name_H-M   'P 1'
#
loop_
_entity.id
_entity.type
_entity.pdbx_description
1 polymer ?
#
loop_
_entity_poly.entity_id
_entity_poly.type
_entity_poly.pdbx_seq_one_letter_code
_entity_poly.pdbx_strand_id
1 'polypeptide(L)'
;MTALLPIAFLVSCGNPGEDVRITLCKDLVRGQLGSGATPTWSKVTTQTPGYQDAVIQLGWTAPSGNGAARCYYPYNAVDDTAQQLADPLTAYATSPSKVIINGQTLSGSALARAVAEAMRHQGQQLLDSAGQLIQQ
;
A
#
# COMPACT_ATOMS: atom_id res chain seq x y z
N MET A 1 -41.48 -14.47 15.46
CA MET A 1 -40.38 -13.47 15.50
C MET A 1 -39.31 -13.93 14.53
N THR A 2 -39.26 -13.33 13.35
CA THR A 2 -38.35 -13.72 12.26
C THR A 2 -37.05 -12.94 12.42
N ALA A 3 -35.95 -13.63 12.68
CA ALA A 3 -34.65 -13.01 12.92
C ALA A 3 -34.05 -12.51 11.59
N LEU A 4 -33.74 -11.22 11.54
CA LEU A 4 -32.93 -10.58 10.50
C LEU A 4 -31.48 -11.05 10.63
N LEU A 5 -30.94 -11.71 9.61
CA LEU A 5 -29.51 -11.99 9.48
C LEU A 5 -28.80 -10.74 8.91
N PRO A 6 -27.73 -10.25 9.54
CA PRO A 6 -27.02 -9.07 9.10
C PRO A 6 -26.14 -9.41 7.88
N ILE A 7 -26.20 -8.55 6.87
CA ILE A 7 -25.34 -8.64 5.68
C ILE A 7 -23.93 -8.21 6.08
N ALA A 8 -22.99 -9.14 6.09
CA ALA A 8 -21.58 -8.86 6.30
C ALA A 8 -20.92 -8.45 4.97
N PHE A 9 -21.03 -7.17 4.60
CA PHE A 9 -20.18 -6.57 3.58
C PHE A 9 -18.81 -6.24 4.19
N LEU A 10 -17.91 -7.22 4.28
CA LEU A 10 -16.49 -6.97 4.52
C LEU A 10 -15.79 -6.66 3.20
N VAL A 11 -16.16 -5.53 2.60
CA VAL A 11 -15.40 -4.95 1.50
C VAL A 11 -14.26 -4.16 2.13
N SER A 12 -13.10 -4.80 2.33
CA SER A 12 -11.85 -4.06 2.59
C SER A 12 -11.36 -3.46 1.26
N CYS A 13 -12.15 -2.52 0.72
CA CYS A 13 -11.66 -1.62 -0.31
C CYS A 13 -10.57 -0.76 0.32
N GLY A 14 -9.46 -0.56 -0.41
CA GLY A 14 -8.56 0.54 -0.13
C GLY A 14 -9.37 1.82 0.09
N ASN A 15 -9.02 2.59 1.11
CA ASN A 15 -9.77 3.78 1.46
C ASN A 15 -9.67 4.76 0.27
N PRO A 16 -10.77 5.22 -0.36
CA PRO A 16 -10.73 5.99 -1.61
C PRO A 16 -10.06 7.37 -1.55
N GLY A 17 -9.36 7.69 -0.47
CA GLY A 17 -8.46 8.84 -0.33
C GLY A 17 -7.07 8.48 0.20
N GLU A 18 -6.71 7.19 0.22
CA GLU A 18 -5.37 6.76 0.60
C GLU A 18 -4.38 7.04 -0.54
N ASP A 19 -3.26 7.68 -0.22
CA ASP A 19 -2.20 7.94 -1.20
C ASP A 19 -1.68 6.61 -1.79
N VAL A 20 -1.48 6.60 -3.11
CA VAL A 20 -1.05 5.41 -3.88
C VAL A 20 0.25 4.80 -3.35
N ARG A 21 1.15 5.60 -2.76
CA ARG A 21 2.41 5.13 -2.16
C ARG A 21 2.15 4.37 -0.86
N ILE A 22 1.13 4.75 -0.10
CA ILE A 22 0.70 4.02 1.10
C ILE A 22 0.12 2.68 0.68
N THR A 23 -0.80 2.68 -0.28
CA THR A 23 -1.42 1.47 -0.80
C THR A 23 -0.38 0.50 -1.38
N LEU A 24 0.54 0.98 -2.22
CA LEU A 24 1.62 0.14 -2.75
C LEU A 24 2.52 -0.43 -1.65
N CYS A 25 2.86 0.37 -0.63
CA CYS A 25 3.67 -0.12 0.49
C CYS A 25 2.97 -1.26 1.25
N LYS A 26 1.65 -1.13 1.46
CA LYS A 26 0.84 -2.20 2.07
C LYS A 26 0.79 -3.45 1.21
N ASP A 27 0.68 -3.30 -0.11
CA ASP A 27 0.61 -4.43 -1.03
C ASP A 27 1.94 -5.18 -1.13
N LEU A 28 3.06 -4.48 -1.10
CA LEU A 28 4.39 -5.11 -0.99
C LEU A 28 4.53 -5.92 0.30
N VAL A 29 4.00 -5.41 1.43
CA VAL A 29 3.97 -6.17 2.69
C VAL A 29 3.07 -7.41 2.57
N ARG A 30 1.86 -7.28 2.01
CA ARG A 30 0.95 -8.41 1.81
C ARG A 30 1.57 -9.50 0.93
N GLY A 31 2.21 -9.10 -0.17
CA GLY A 31 2.94 -10.03 -1.03
C GLY A 31 4.03 -10.79 -0.27
N GLN A 32 4.77 -10.11 0.63
CA GLN A 32 5.80 -10.74 1.45
C GLN A 32 5.26 -11.69 2.53
N LEU A 33 4.09 -11.40 3.09
CA LEU A 33 3.44 -12.26 4.08
C LEU A 33 2.82 -13.52 3.47
N GLY A 34 2.62 -13.54 2.15
CA GLY A 34 2.04 -14.66 1.41
C GLY A 34 0.51 -14.65 1.36
N SER A 35 -0.03 -15.47 0.46
CA SER A 35 -1.48 -15.61 0.23
C SER A 35 -2.18 -16.15 1.48
N GLY A 36 -3.11 -15.36 2.04
CA GLY A 36 -3.94 -15.72 3.20
C GLY A 36 -3.61 -14.94 4.48
N ALA A 37 -2.51 -14.21 4.52
CA ALA A 37 -2.23 -13.28 5.61
C ALA A 37 -2.94 -11.94 5.37
N THR A 38 -3.93 -11.63 6.22
CA THR A 38 -4.60 -10.32 6.22
C THR A 38 -4.11 -9.51 7.41
N PRO A 39 -3.07 -8.68 7.25
CA PRO A 39 -2.56 -7.86 8.35
C PRO A 39 -3.57 -6.77 8.73
N THR A 40 -3.73 -6.55 10.03
CA THR A 40 -4.43 -5.39 10.58
C THR A 40 -3.42 -4.28 10.81
N TRP A 41 -3.56 -3.17 10.10
CA TRP A 41 -2.64 -2.03 10.19
C TRP A 41 -2.82 -1.31 11.54
N SER A 42 -1.78 -1.32 12.38
CA SER A 42 -1.74 -0.64 13.68
C SER A 42 -1.03 0.71 13.62
N LYS A 43 -0.21 0.94 12.57
CA LYS A 43 0.47 2.21 12.32
C LYS A 43 0.57 2.47 10.83
N VAL A 44 0.24 3.69 10.41
CA VAL A 44 0.52 4.23 9.08
C VAL A 44 0.98 5.67 9.28
N THR A 45 2.26 5.95 9.02
CA THR A 45 2.82 7.30 9.15
C THR A 45 3.67 7.64 7.95
N THR A 46 3.59 8.90 7.52
CA THR A 46 4.33 9.43 6.38
C THR A 46 5.32 10.48 6.86
N GLN A 47 6.52 10.46 6.31
CA GLN A 47 7.55 11.47 6.53
C GLN A 47 8.03 12.00 5.18
N THR A 48 8.03 13.32 5.00
CA THR A 48 8.44 14.00 3.76
C THR A 48 9.56 15.01 4.04
N PRO A 49 10.81 14.55 4.22
CA PRO A 49 11.96 15.39 4.62
C PRO A 49 12.52 16.30 3.50
N GLY A 50 11.67 16.86 2.64
CA GLY A 50 12.06 17.73 1.52
C GLY A 50 12.73 16.93 0.39
N TYR A 51 13.94 17.31 0.00
CA TYR A 51 14.67 16.71 -1.15
C TYR A 51 15.26 15.30 -0.89
N GLN A 52 14.92 14.66 0.22
CA GLN A 52 15.34 13.29 0.55
C GLN A 52 14.24 12.29 0.19
N ASP A 53 14.39 10.99 0.49
CA ASP A 53 13.29 10.03 0.26
C ASP A 53 12.11 10.31 1.22
N ALA A 54 10.88 10.29 0.70
CA ALA A 54 9.71 10.14 1.54
C ALA A 54 9.70 8.74 2.16
N VAL A 55 9.33 8.64 3.43
CA VAL A 55 9.28 7.37 4.15
C VAL A 55 7.87 7.11 4.61
N ILE A 56 7.30 6.01 4.11
CA ILE A 56 6.05 5.45 4.63
C ILE A 56 6.41 4.36 5.62
N GLN A 57 6.03 4.54 6.88
CA GLN A 57 6.21 3.54 7.93
C GLN A 57 4.88 2.85 8.22
N LEU A 58 4.90 1.53 8.16
CA LEU A 58 3.76 0.67 8.48
C LEU A 58 4.07 -0.14 9.74
N GLY A 59 3.05 -0.36 10.55
CA GLY A 59 3.03 -1.37 11.61
C GLY A 59 1.75 -2.19 11.47
N TRP A 60 1.83 -3.49 11.77
CA TRP A 60 0.67 -4.37 11.72
C TRP A 60 0.69 -5.46 12.77
N THR A 61 -0.48 -6.05 12.98
CA THR A 61 -0.69 -7.31 13.67
C THR A 61 -1.26 -8.34 12.69
N ALA A 62 -0.82 -9.59 12.78
CA ALA A 62 -1.33 -10.71 11.98
C ALA A 62 -1.30 -12.00 12.81
N PRO A 63 -2.03 -13.07 12.43
CA PRO A 63 -1.95 -14.35 13.11
C PRO A 63 -0.54 -14.94 13.17
N SER A 64 0.29 -14.66 12.17
CA SER A 64 1.70 -15.05 12.11
C SER A 64 2.63 -14.19 12.98
N GLY A 65 2.09 -13.14 13.63
CA GLY A 65 2.84 -12.20 14.46
C GLY A 65 2.70 -10.75 14.02
N ASN A 66 3.23 -9.87 14.86
CA ASN A 66 3.30 -8.43 14.58
C ASN A 66 4.49 -8.13 13.67
N GLY A 67 4.40 -7.04 12.91
CA GLY A 67 5.50 -6.63 12.05
C GLY A 67 5.51 -5.14 11.75
N ALA A 68 6.58 -4.71 11.10
CA ALA A 68 6.77 -3.34 10.67
C ALA A 68 7.50 -3.26 9.33
N ALA A 69 7.20 -2.21 8.57
CA ALA A 69 7.83 -1.95 7.29
C ALA A 69 8.13 -0.46 7.10
N ARG A 70 9.12 -0.18 6.26
CA ARG A 70 9.45 1.16 5.76
C ARG A 70 9.65 1.12 4.26
N CYS A 71 8.87 1.89 3.53
CA CYS A 71 9.02 2.08 2.09
C CYS A 71 9.58 3.47 1.80
N TYR A 72 10.64 3.53 0.99
CA TYR A 72 11.39 4.74 0.66
C TYR A 72 11.09 5.15 -0.77
N TYR A 73 10.53 6.35 -0.94
CA TYR A 73 10.10 6.90 -2.22
C TYR A 73 11.01 8.08 -2.57
N PRO A 74 11.80 8.00 -3.65
CA PRO A 74 12.69 9.08 -4.08
C PRO A 74 11.95 10.39 -4.30
N TYR A 75 12.53 11.50 -3.89
CA TYR A 75 12.09 12.82 -4.36
C TYR A 75 12.21 12.86 -5.89
N ASN A 76 11.17 13.31 -6.59
CA ASN A 76 11.10 13.31 -8.04
C ASN A 76 10.39 14.55 -8.64
N ALA A 77 10.09 15.55 -7.82
CA ALA A 77 9.53 16.80 -8.33
C ALA A 77 10.52 17.54 -9.22
N VAL A 78 10.01 18.05 -10.34
CA VAL A 78 10.74 18.91 -11.28
C VAL A 78 10.58 20.38 -10.90
N ASP A 79 9.40 20.75 -10.37
CA ASP A 79 9.05 22.11 -9.95
C ASP A 79 8.40 22.11 -8.55
N ASP A 80 8.63 23.17 -7.78
CA ASP A 80 7.92 23.44 -6.53
C ASP A 80 6.55 24.08 -6.85
N THR A 81 5.48 23.30 -6.74
CA THR A 81 4.12 23.75 -7.12
C THR A 81 3.22 23.92 -5.90
N ALA A 82 2.17 24.73 -6.01
CA ALA A 82 1.15 24.89 -4.96
C ALA A 82 0.51 23.56 -4.54
N GLN A 83 0.51 22.56 -5.43
CA GLN A 83 0.02 21.21 -5.13
C GLN A 83 0.86 20.51 -4.06
N GLN A 84 2.17 20.73 -4.00
CA GLN A 84 3.05 20.12 -2.99
C GLN A 84 2.87 20.72 -1.60
N LEU A 85 2.36 21.95 -1.50
CA LEU A 85 1.99 22.55 -0.22
C LEU A 85 0.72 21.89 0.35
N ALA A 86 -0.20 21.47 -0.51
CA ALA A 86 -1.44 20.82 -0.12
C ALA A 86 -1.27 19.31 0.09
N ASP A 87 -0.47 18.66 -0.75
CA ASP A 87 -0.15 17.24 -0.70
C ASP A 87 1.35 17.01 -0.93
N PRO A 88 2.16 16.98 0.14
CA PRO A 88 3.61 16.84 0.05
C PRO A 88 4.06 15.55 -0.64
N LEU A 89 3.29 14.47 -0.61
CA LEU A 89 3.68 13.20 -1.22
C LEU A 89 3.75 13.28 -2.75
N THR A 90 3.07 14.25 -3.37
CA THR A 90 3.12 14.47 -4.82
C THR A 90 4.53 14.78 -5.34
N ALA A 91 5.44 15.24 -4.48
CA ALA A 91 6.82 15.55 -4.86
C ALA A 91 7.74 14.31 -4.97
N TYR A 92 7.21 13.11 -4.70
CA TYR A 92 8.00 11.87 -4.62
C TYR A 92 7.51 10.84 -5.63
N ALA A 93 8.39 9.92 -6.04
CA ALA A 93 8.04 8.85 -6.96
C ALA A 93 6.93 7.97 -6.39
N THR A 94 6.12 7.37 -7.27
CA THR A 94 5.08 6.42 -6.88
C THR A 94 5.65 5.01 -6.63
N SER A 95 6.82 4.69 -7.20
CA SER A 95 7.53 3.43 -6.95
C SER A 95 8.66 3.62 -5.92
N PRO A 96 8.81 2.72 -4.93
CA PRO A 96 9.88 2.84 -3.95
C PRO A 96 11.24 2.43 -4.55
N SER A 97 12.32 3.04 -4.06
CA SER A 97 13.70 2.63 -4.36
C SER A 97 14.20 1.52 -3.43
N LYS A 98 13.63 1.45 -2.23
CA LYS A 98 14.00 0.53 -1.16
C LYS A 98 12.79 0.25 -0.26
N VAL A 99 12.67 -1.00 0.18
CA VAL A 99 11.68 -1.40 1.18
C VAL A 99 12.36 -2.23 2.25
N ILE A 100 12.04 -1.99 3.52
CA ILE A 100 12.53 -2.77 4.64
C ILE A 100 11.31 -3.38 5.34
N ILE A 101 11.23 -4.71 5.43
CA ILE A 101 10.13 -5.45 6.05
C ILE A 101 10.72 -6.33 7.14
N ASN A 102 10.34 -6.11 8.41
CA ASN A 102 10.86 -6.85 9.56
C ASN A 102 12.41 -6.94 9.59
N GLY A 103 13.08 -5.88 9.14
CA GLY A 103 14.55 -5.80 9.03
C GLY A 103 15.14 -6.33 7.72
N GLN A 104 14.39 -7.08 6.91
CA GLN A 104 14.83 -7.55 5.60
C GLN A 104 14.69 -6.45 4.55
N THR A 105 15.75 -6.20 3.78
CA THR A 105 15.76 -5.15 2.75
C THR A 105 15.49 -5.72 1.36
N LEU A 106 14.50 -5.17 0.67
CA LEU A 106 14.22 -5.36 -0.74
C LEU A 106 14.71 -4.12 -1.52
N SER A 107 15.51 -4.35 -2.55
CA SER A 107 16.02 -3.30 -3.45
C SER A 107 16.33 -3.85 -4.84
N GLY A 108 16.61 -2.97 -5.79
CA GLY A 108 17.02 -3.34 -7.16
C GLY A 108 16.03 -4.29 -7.83
N SER A 109 16.54 -5.35 -8.46
CA SER A 109 15.70 -6.30 -9.22
C SER A 109 14.71 -7.08 -8.35
N ALA A 110 15.03 -7.34 -7.08
CA ALA A 110 14.11 -8.01 -6.16
C ALA A 110 12.90 -7.13 -5.88
N LEU A 111 13.13 -5.84 -5.61
CA LEU A 111 12.05 -4.88 -5.41
C LEU A 111 11.22 -4.67 -6.68
N ALA A 112 11.85 -4.56 -7.84
CA ALA A 112 11.14 -4.39 -9.10
C ALA A 112 10.16 -5.55 -9.39
N ARG A 113 10.57 -6.80 -9.08
CA ARG A 113 9.70 -7.98 -9.20
C ARG A 113 8.52 -7.90 -8.23
N ALA A 114 8.77 -7.55 -6.97
CA ALA A 114 7.72 -7.41 -5.96
C ALA A 114 6.70 -6.31 -6.33
N VAL A 115 7.16 -5.18 -6.87
CA VAL A 115 6.28 -4.11 -7.38
C VAL A 115 5.44 -4.61 -8.56
N ALA A 116 6.05 -5.30 -9.52
CA ALA A 116 5.33 -5.85 -10.66
C ALA A 116 4.27 -6.88 -10.24
N GLU A 117 4.55 -7.69 -9.22
CA GLU A 117 3.59 -8.63 -8.64
C GLU A 117 2.43 -7.92 -7.94
N ALA A 118 2.71 -6.91 -7.11
CA ALA A 118 1.69 -6.09 -6.47
C ALA A 118 0.76 -5.42 -7.51
N MET A 119 1.33 -4.84 -8.56
CA MET A 119 0.55 -4.21 -9.64
C MET A 119 -0.32 -5.22 -10.40
N ARG A 120 0.16 -6.45 -10.65
CA ARG A 120 -0.66 -7.50 -11.27
C ARG A 120 -1.86 -7.86 -10.40
N HIS A 121 -1.66 -8.01 -9.09
CA HIS A 121 -2.75 -8.30 -8.17
C HIS A 121 -3.79 -7.19 -8.12
N GLN A 122 -3.37 -5.92 -8.09
CA GLN A 122 -4.30 -4.79 -8.18
C GLN A 122 -5.11 -4.81 -9.48
N GLY A 123 -4.46 -5.09 -10.62
CA GLY A 123 -5.13 -5.19 -11.91
C GLY A 123 -6.17 -6.32 -11.96
N GLN A 124 -5.85 -7.49 -11.41
CA GLN A 124 -6.78 -8.62 -11.33
C GLN A 124 -8.00 -8.29 -10.47
N GLN A 125 -7.80 -7.69 -9.29
CA GLN A 125 -8.90 -7.29 -8.40
C GLN A 125 -9.85 -6.28 -9.05
N LEU A 126 -9.32 -5.35 -9.86
CA LEU A 126 -10.12 -4.39 -10.60
C LEU A 126 -11.00 -5.10 -11.65
N LEU A 127 -10.42 -6.04 -12.40
CA LEU A 127 -11.16 -6.83 -13.39
C LEU A 127 -12.26 -7.67 -12.74
N ASP A 128 -11.95 -8.32 -11.61
CA ASP A 128 -12.91 -9.12 -10.85
C ASP A 128 -14.08 -8.26 -10.36
N SER A 129 -13.79 -7.06 -9.84
CA SER A 129 -14.80 -6.11 -9.38
C SER A 129 -15.69 -5.62 -10.52
N ALA A 130 -15.11 -5.32 -11.69
CA ALA A 130 -15.86 -4.93 -12.88
C ALA A 130 -16.76 -6.06 -13.39
N GLY A 131 -16.28 -7.31 -13.36
CA GLY A 131 -17.08 -8.48 -13.72
C GLY A 131 -18.31 -8.67 -12.82
N GLN A 132 -18.17 -8.43 -11.52
CA GLN A 132 -19.28 -8.50 -10.56
C GLN A 132 -20.34 -7.41 -10.75
N LEU A 133 -19.96 -6.24 -11.26
CA LEU A 133 -20.89 -5.14 -11.55
C LEU A 133 -21.69 -5.38 -12.84
N ILE A 134 -21.10 -6.08 -13.82
CA ILE A 134 -21.77 -6.40 -15.10
C ILE A 134 -22.78 -7.55 -14.93
N GLN A 135 -22.62 -8.39 -13.90
CA GLN A 135 -23.50 -9.53 -13.58
C GLN A 135 -24.65 -9.18 -12.63
N GLN A 136 -24.76 -7.92 -12.20
CA GLN A 136 -25.88 -7.37 -11.41
C GLN A 136 -26.84 -6.59 -12.32
#